data_AF-A0AAV4VJ89-F1
#
_entry.id   AF-A0AAV4VJ89-F1
#
_cell.length_a   1.000
_cell.length_b   1.000
_cell.length_c   1.000
_cell.angle_alpha   90.00
_cell.angle_beta   90.00
_cell.angle_gamma   90.00
#
_symmetry.space_group_name_H-M   'P 1'
#
loop_
_entity.id
_entity.type
_entity.pdbx_description
1 polymer ?
#
loop_
_entity_poly.entity_id
_entity_poly.type
_entity_poly.pdbx_seq_one_letter_code
_entity_poly.pdbx_strand_id
1 'polypeptide(L)'
;MKEMYQNYEAGDEWDVDEDRDPFIEDLDTEVQIGNVQVFLQPLAYMVELKEQLEIVDYKGTEVGIMNIEVIPCTPQGKEYTEHDDMFVDNPNELMGKDLHFMVKLLGCRGLPSRFNDITCKYKVYLDTEDNVTEVISDTSNPDFNHKKIFSFKRVTQSVVDPNKQSIIVELLLMKKQQHRQQQRLENIRRMIDLAETHKKKKLPVSLVKDLYSTTSADVAEELLQKVPTVTDDVDAESSICAVL
;
A
#
# COMPACT_ATOMS: atom_id res chain seq x y z
N MET A 1 6.22 11.47 25.06
CA MET A 1 7.26 10.99 24.12
C MET A 1 8.56 10.64 24.83
N LYS A 2 9.39 11.59 25.29
CA LYS A 2 10.71 11.25 25.91
C LYS A 2 10.60 10.49 27.25
N GLU A 3 9.68 10.91 28.10
CA GLU A 3 9.38 10.28 29.40
C GLU A 3 8.69 8.91 29.22
N MET A 4 7.83 8.79 28.20
CA MET A 4 7.18 7.53 27.80
C MET A 4 8.17 6.47 27.32
N TYR A 5 9.15 6.85 26.50
CA TYR A 5 10.20 5.94 26.03
C TYR A 5 11.08 5.44 27.19
N GLN A 6 11.36 6.29 28.17
CA GLN A 6 12.14 5.92 29.35
C GLN A 6 11.40 4.92 30.26
N ASN A 7 10.09 5.08 30.43
CA ASN A 7 9.27 4.13 31.19
C ASN A 7 9.20 2.77 30.48
N TYR A 8 9.08 2.75 29.15
CA TYR A 8 9.12 1.52 28.35
C TYR A 8 10.48 0.80 28.47
N GLU A 9 11.60 1.50 28.35
CA GLU A 9 12.94 0.90 28.54
C GLU A 9 13.19 0.39 29.97
N ALA A 10 12.57 1.02 30.97
CA ALA A 10 12.69 0.62 32.37
C ALA A 10 11.91 -0.66 32.72
N GLY A 11 11.02 -1.13 31.83
CA GLY A 11 10.21 -2.32 32.04
C GLY A 11 9.06 -2.13 33.03
N ASP A 12 8.67 -0.88 33.31
CA ASP A 12 7.48 -0.57 34.10
C ASP A 12 6.21 -1.02 33.37
N GLU A 13 5.19 -1.47 34.11
CA GLU A 13 3.90 -1.90 33.54
C GLU A 13 3.25 -0.74 32.76
N TRP A 14 3.15 -0.95 31.44
CA TRP A 14 2.64 0.02 30.48
C TRP A 14 1.13 -0.18 30.31
N ASP A 15 0.35 0.65 31.00
CA ASP A 15 -1.13 0.66 30.94
C ASP A 15 -1.61 2.05 30.48
N VAL A 16 -1.38 2.35 29.20
CA VAL A 16 -1.84 3.57 28.54
C VAL A 16 -3.03 3.22 27.66
N ASP A 17 -4.12 4.00 27.73
CA ASP A 17 -5.26 3.82 26.84
C ASP A 17 -4.81 3.80 25.36
N GLU A 18 -5.38 2.91 24.56
CA GLU A 18 -4.96 2.67 23.16
C GLU A 18 -4.91 3.98 22.34
N ASP A 19 -5.88 4.88 22.54
CA ASP A 19 -5.97 6.19 21.86
C ASP A 19 -4.82 7.15 22.19
N ARG A 20 -4.08 6.89 23.27
CA ARG A 20 -2.98 7.73 23.76
C ARG A 20 -1.62 7.05 23.65
N ASP A 21 -1.58 5.81 23.17
CA ASP A 21 -0.35 5.05 23.02
C ASP A 21 0.33 5.36 21.68
N PRO A 22 1.48 6.07 21.68
CA PRO A 22 2.21 6.37 20.45
C PRO A 22 2.91 5.16 19.83
N PHE A 23 2.88 3.98 20.48
CA PHE A 23 3.51 2.75 20.02
C PHE A 23 2.50 1.72 19.48
N ILE A 24 1.20 1.96 19.63
CA ILE A 24 0.16 1.14 18.99
C ILE A 24 0.00 1.62 17.55
N GLU A 25 0.24 0.70 16.61
CA GLU A 25 -0.06 0.89 15.19
C GLU A 25 -1.37 0.17 14.87
N ASP A 26 -2.26 0.83 14.11
CA ASP A 26 -3.45 0.17 13.58
C ASP A 26 -3.02 -1.01 12.69
N LEU A 27 -3.80 -2.09 12.72
CA LEU A 27 -3.58 -3.26 11.87
C LEU A 27 -3.66 -2.91 10.38
N ASP A 28 -4.40 -1.85 10.04
CA ASP A 28 -4.55 -1.31 8.68
C ASP A 28 -3.41 -0.36 8.27
N THR A 29 -2.44 -0.11 9.16
CA THR A 29 -1.32 0.77 8.85
C THR A 29 -0.40 0.13 7.81
N GLU A 30 -0.36 0.72 6.62
CA GLU A 30 0.55 0.35 5.54
C GLU A 30 2.02 0.55 5.98
N VAL A 31 2.88 -0.38 5.57
CA VAL A 31 4.32 -0.32 5.93
C VAL A 31 5.12 0.09 4.71
N GLN A 32 5.82 1.23 4.82
CA GLN A 32 6.79 1.63 3.82
C GLN A 32 8.02 0.73 3.90
N ILE A 33 8.35 0.08 2.79
CA ILE A 33 9.52 -0.81 2.72
C ILE A 33 10.72 -0.07 2.16
N GLY A 34 10.49 0.77 1.16
CA GLY A 34 11.55 1.49 0.50
C GLY A 34 10.99 2.50 -0.46
N ASN A 35 11.90 3.22 -1.08
CA ASN A 35 11.59 4.20 -2.09
C ASN A 35 12.58 4.10 -3.26
N VAL A 36 12.17 4.69 -4.37
CA VAL A 36 12.96 4.84 -5.59
C VAL A 36 12.96 6.32 -5.95
N GLN A 37 14.14 6.89 -6.18
CA GLN A 37 14.26 8.24 -6.71
C GLN A 37 14.45 8.18 -8.23
N VAL A 38 13.55 8.81 -8.96
CA VAL A 38 13.53 8.85 -10.42
C VAL A 38 13.94 10.24 -10.87
N PHE A 39 15.07 10.37 -11.57
CA PHE A 39 15.57 11.65 -12.07
C PHE A 39 14.92 11.98 -13.42
N LEU A 40 14.18 13.09 -13.48
CA LEU A 40 13.44 13.49 -14.68
C LEU A 40 14.27 14.37 -15.62
N GLN A 41 15.57 14.45 -15.43
CA GLN A 41 16.46 15.25 -16.28
C GLN A 41 16.28 14.96 -17.78
N PRO A 42 16.11 13.70 -18.26
CA PRO A 42 15.89 13.44 -19.69
C PRO A 42 14.61 14.06 -20.24
N LEU A 43 13.56 14.18 -19.42
CA LEU A 43 12.30 14.79 -19.83
C LEU A 43 12.45 16.27 -20.17
N ALA A 44 13.38 16.97 -19.52
CA ALA A 44 13.69 18.37 -19.82
C ALA A 44 14.26 18.56 -21.25
N TYR A 45 14.74 17.48 -21.87
CA TYR A 45 15.21 17.43 -23.26
C TYR A 45 14.20 16.74 -24.20
N MET A 46 12.98 16.46 -23.72
CA MET A 46 11.95 15.69 -24.43
C MET A 46 12.41 14.26 -24.79
N VAL A 47 13.30 13.68 -23.99
CA VAL A 47 13.80 12.30 -24.15
C VAL A 47 13.05 11.37 -23.21
N GLU A 48 12.73 10.17 -23.70
CA GLU A 48 12.15 9.12 -22.86
C GLU A 48 13.15 8.56 -21.84
N LEU A 49 12.66 8.26 -20.65
CA LEU A 49 13.37 7.56 -19.60
C LEU A 49 12.81 6.15 -19.49
N LYS A 50 13.66 5.13 -19.59
CA LYS A 50 13.30 3.73 -19.34
C LYS A 50 14.37 3.13 -18.44
N GLU A 51 14.04 2.96 -17.16
CA GLU A 51 15.02 2.57 -16.16
C GLU A 51 14.55 1.40 -15.30
N GLN A 52 15.55 0.66 -14.85
CA GLN A 52 15.44 -0.35 -13.83
C GLN A 52 16.20 0.16 -12.60
N LEU A 53 15.46 0.53 -11.56
CA LEU A 53 16.00 1.22 -10.39
C LEU A 53 15.89 0.38 -9.12
N GLU A 54 16.90 0.48 -8.27
CA GLU A 54 16.94 -0.18 -6.97
C GLU A 54 15.94 0.47 -6.01
N ILE A 55 15.17 -0.38 -5.33
CA ILE A 55 14.28 0.03 -4.24
C ILE A 55 15.12 -0.05 -2.97
N VAL A 56 15.25 1.09 -2.28
CA VAL A 56 16.14 1.21 -1.12
C VAL A 56 15.32 1.45 0.14
N ASP A 57 15.59 0.69 1.19
CA ASP A 57 14.94 0.86 2.49
C ASP A 57 15.54 2.03 3.31
N TYR A 58 14.95 2.31 4.47
CA TYR A 58 15.43 3.38 5.36
C TYR A 58 16.85 3.14 5.92
N LYS A 59 17.41 1.94 5.76
CA LYS A 59 18.78 1.60 6.15
C LYS A 59 19.76 1.69 4.97
N GLY A 60 19.30 2.05 3.77
CA GLY A 60 20.13 2.06 2.57
C GLY A 60 20.33 0.68 1.96
N THR A 61 19.53 -0.32 2.34
CA THR A 61 19.63 -1.69 1.81
C THR A 61 18.70 -1.85 0.62
N GLU A 62 19.20 -2.48 -0.44
CA GLU A 62 18.38 -2.88 -1.59
C GLU A 62 17.39 -3.97 -1.17
N VAL A 63 16.11 -3.74 -1.46
CA VAL A 63 15.00 -4.64 -1.11
C VAL A 63 14.23 -5.13 -2.34
N GLY A 64 14.67 -4.74 -3.53
CA GLY A 64 14.12 -5.14 -4.81
C GLY A 64 14.40 -4.11 -5.89
N ILE A 65 13.77 -4.29 -7.04
CA ILE A 65 14.01 -3.50 -8.24
C ILE A 65 12.67 -3.05 -8.82
N MET A 66 12.57 -1.80 -9.26
CA MET A 66 11.40 -1.22 -9.93
C MET A 66 11.72 -0.94 -11.41
N ASN A 67 10.81 -1.35 -12.30
CA ASN A 67 10.86 -0.98 -13.71
C ASN A 67 9.90 0.18 -13.96
N ILE A 68 10.42 1.31 -14.42
CA ILE A 68 9.67 2.54 -14.66
C ILE A 68 10.01 3.15 -16.01
N GLU A 69 9.01 3.74 -16.66
CA GLU A 69 9.19 4.56 -17.85
C GLU A 69 8.57 5.95 -17.65
N VAL A 70 9.25 6.99 -18.14
CA VAL A 70 8.71 8.35 -18.23
C VAL A 70 8.88 8.83 -19.66
N ILE A 71 7.76 9.03 -20.35
CA ILE A 71 7.76 9.24 -21.80
C ILE A 71 7.03 10.54 -22.13
N PRO A 72 7.68 11.52 -22.80
CA PRO A 72 6.97 12.68 -23.30
C PRO A 72 5.93 12.28 -24.35
N CYS A 73 4.75 12.91 -24.28
CA CYS A 73 3.60 12.51 -25.09
C CYS A 73 2.76 13.71 -25.52
N THR A 74 1.79 13.48 -26.40
CA THR A 74 0.77 14.48 -26.72
C THR A 74 -0.22 14.65 -25.55
N PRO A 75 -1.07 15.69 -25.54
CA PRO A 75 -2.13 15.84 -24.54
C PRO A 75 -3.11 14.65 -24.50
N GLN A 76 -3.23 13.90 -25.60
CA GLN A 76 -4.07 12.72 -25.72
C GLN A 76 -3.34 11.43 -25.31
N GLY A 77 -2.08 11.52 -24.86
CA GLY A 77 -1.29 10.37 -24.42
C GLY A 77 -0.62 9.58 -25.54
N LYS A 78 -0.53 10.13 -26.76
CA LYS A 78 0.26 9.49 -27.83
C LYS A 78 1.74 9.76 -27.55
N GLU A 79 2.51 8.71 -27.37
CA GLU A 79 3.97 8.79 -27.16
C GLU A 79 4.64 9.40 -28.40
N TYR A 80 5.61 10.27 -28.16
CA TYR A 80 6.48 10.74 -29.23
C TYR A 80 7.48 9.65 -29.60
N THR A 81 7.72 9.52 -30.90
CA THR A 81 8.71 8.62 -31.47
C THR A 81 9.88 9.43 -32.02
N GLU A 82 10.97 8.75 -32.36
CA GLU A 82 12.13 9.38 -33.01
C GLU A 82 11.78 10.14 -34.31
N HIS A 83 10.63 9.83 -34.92
CA HIS A 83 10.16 10.46 -36.15
C HIS A 83 9.39 11.78 -35.93
N ASP A 84 9.00 12.09 -34.69
CA ASP A 84 8.19 13.26 -34.39
C ASP A 84 9.03 14.56 -34.20
N ASP A 85 10.37 14.46 -34.21
CA ASP A 85 11.34 15.59 -34.12
C ASP A 85 11.03 16.58 -32.96
N MET A 86 10.70 16.01 -31.79
CA MET A 86 10.26 16.76 -30.61
C MET A 86 11.39 17.06 -29.62
N PHE A 87 12.61 16.63 -29.90
CA PHE A 87 13.77 16.82 -29.03
C PHE A 87 14.12 18.31 -28.89
N VAL A 88 14.62 18.67 -27.71
CA VAL A 88 15.12 20.02 -27.45
C VAL A 88 16.55 19.95 -26.95
N ASP A 89 17.44 20.77 -27.53
CA ASP A 89 18.85 20.83 -27.13
C ASP A 89 19.04 21.59 -25.82
N ASN A 90 18.18 22.58 -25.55
CA ASN A 90 18.19 23.39 -24.35
C ASN A 90 16.83 23.31 -23.63
N PRO A 91 16.78 22.90 -22.36
CA PRO A 91 15.54 22.83 -21.60
C PRO A 91 14.77 24.15 -21.57
N ASN A 92 15.47 25.29 -21.60
CA ASN A 92 14.84 26.61 -21.59
C ASN A 92 13.92 26.84 -22.81
N GLU A 93 14.04 26.07 -23.87
CA GLU A 93 13.13 26.11 -25.02
C GLU A 93 11.72 25.59 -24.70
N LEU A 94 11.54 24.85 -23.61
CA LEU A 94 10.24 24.42 -23.11
C LEU A 94 9.52 25.53 -22.33
N MET A 95 10.23 26.59 -21.94
CA MET A 95 9.65 27.70 -21.17
C MET A 95 8.46 28.32 -21.90
N GLY A 96 7.31 28.37 -21.22
CA GLY A 96 6.06 28.91 -21.75
C GLY A 96 5.34 28.03 -22.76
N LYS A 97 5.92 26.88 -23.17
CA LYS A 97 5.23 25.85 -23.96
C LYS A 97 4.41 24.93 -23.05
N ASP A 98 3.61 24.05 -23.62
CA ASP A 98 2.93 23.00 -22.88
C ASP A 98 3.78 21.73 -22.91
N LEU A 99 3.92 21.06 -21.75
CA LEU A 99 4.65 19.81 -21.60
C LEU A 99 3.69 18.74 -21.09
N HIS A 100 3.61 17.64 -21.82
CA HIS A 100 2.83 16.48 -21.44
C HIS A 100 3.72 15.24 -21.45
N PHE A 101 3.56 14.40 -20.45
CA PHE A 101 4.30 13.15 -20.36
C PHE A 101 3.52 12.10 -19.59
N MET A 102 3.85 10.85 -19.82
CA MET A 102 3.27 9.70 -19.17
C MET A 102 4.29 9.07 -18.23
N VAL A 103 3.90 8.85 -16.99
CA VAL A 103 4.64 7.98 -16.05
C VAL A 103 4.02 6.60 -16.13
N LYS A 104 4.84 5.58 -16.38
CA LYS A 104 4.45 4.18 -16.43
C LYS A 104 5.22 3.41 -15.37
N LEU A 105 4.52 2.90 -14.35
CA LEU A 105 5.09 1.97 -13.39
C LEU A 105 4.78 0.56 -13.89
N LEU A 106 5.78 -0.12 -14.48
CA LEU A 106 5.58 -1.43 -15.09
C LEU A 106 5.39 -2.50 -14.02
N GLY A 107 6.28 -2.52 -13.03
CA GLY A 107 6.27 -3.53 -11.98
C GLY A 107 7.52 -3.49 -11.11
N CYS A 108 7.50 -4.30 -10.05
CA CYS A 108 8.68 -4.53 -9.20
C CYS A 108 9.12 -5.99 -9.27
N ARG A 109 10.38 -6.25 -8.94
CA ARG A 109 10.99 -7.59 -8.91
C ARG A 109 11.81 -7.78 -7.64
N GLY A 110 11.85 -9.01 -7.14
CA GLY A 110 12.69 -9.39 -6.01
C GLY A 110 12.25 -8.83 -4.66
N LEU A 111 10.97 -8.44 -4.50
CA LEU A 111 10.46 -7.92 -3.24
C LEU A 111 10.43 -8.99 -2.13
N PRO A 112 10.50 -8.60 -0.85
CA PRO A 112 10.50 -9.58 0.24
C PRO A 112 9.16 -10.34 0.36
N SER A 113 9.20 -11.66 0.45
CA SER A 113 8.00 -12.52 0.48
C SER A 113 7.16 -12.47 1.77
N ARG A 114 7.60 -11.70 2.76
CA ARG A 114 6.93 -11.52 4.07
C ARG A 114 5.71 -10.58 3.99
N PHE A 115 5.52 -9.91 2.87
CA PHE A 115 4.40 -9.00 2.62
C PHE A 115 3.38 -9.64 1.70
N ASN A 116 2.13 -9.19 1.81
CA ASN A 116 1.02 -9.73 1.04
C ASN A 116 0.60 -8.81 -0.08
N ASP A 117 0.21 -7.59 0.28
CA ASP A 117 -0.41 -6.64 -0.62
C ASP A 117 0.59 -5.53 -0.92
N ILE A 118 0.65 -5.15 -2.19
CA ILE A 118 1.70 -4.28 -2.70
C ILE A 118 1.08 -3.12 -3.47
N THR A 119 1.44 -1.89 -3.09
CA THR A 119 1.07 -0.67 -3.81
C THR A 119 2.24 0.32 -3.85
N CYS A 120 2.22 1.21 -4.83
CA CYS A 120 3.16 2.32 -4.93
C CYS A 120 2.41 3.65 -4.80
N LYS A 121 3.02 4.61 -4.10
CA LYS A 121 2.57 6.00 -4.03
C LYS A 121 3.65 6.92 -4.58
N TYR A 122 3.26 7.92 -5.36
CA TYR A 122 4.21 8.91 -5.89
C TYR A 122 3.53 10.24 -6.16
N LYS A 123 4.32 11.31 -6.13
CA LYS A 123 3.88 12.67 -6.48
C LYS A 123 4.79 13.24 -7.55
N VAL A 124 4.18 13.84 -8.55
CA VAL A 124 4.89 14.66 -9.54
C VAL A 124 4.90 16.11 -9.05
N TYR A 125 5.81 16.92 -9.56
CA TYR A 125 5.90 18.33 -9.24
C TYR A 125 4.53 19.04 -9.40
N LEU A 126 4.12 19.83 -8.39
CA LEU A 126 2.81 20.48 -8.25
C LEU A 126 1.60 19.58 -7.95
N ASP A 127 1.76 18.26 -7.80
CA ASP A 127 0.67 17.41 -7.31
C ASP A 127 0.35 17.76 -5.85
N THR A 128 -0.94 17.86 -5.56
CA THR A 128 -1.45 18.02 -4.20
C THR A 128 -1.78 16.68 -3.54
N GLU A 129 -2.08 15.67 -4.34
CA GLU A 129 -2.53 14.34 -3.92
C GLU A 129 -1.57 13.26 -4.40
N ASP A 130 -1.51 12.14 -3.67
CA ASP A 130 -0.71 10.99 -4.07
C ASP A 130 -1.33 10.26 -5.26
N ASN A 131 -0.48 9.91 -6.22
CA ASN A 131 -0.83 8.96 -7.26
C ASN A 131 -0.57 7.56 -6.72
N VAL A 132 -1.60 6.71 -6.72
CA VAL A 132 -1.54 5.36 -6.15
C VAL A 132 -1.78 4.33 -7.25
N THR A 133 -1.01 3.25 -7.24
CA THR A 133 -1.24 2.11 -8.13
C THR A 133 -2.34 1.20 -7.60
N GLU A 134 -2.85 0.31 -8.45
CA GLU A 134 -3.64 -0.82 -7.97
C GLU A 134 -2.83 -1.67 -6.97
N VAL A 135 -3.55 -2.28 -6.04
CA VAL A 135 -2.97 -3.19 -5.06
C VAL A 135 -2.82 -4.57 -5.69
N ILE A 136 -1.61 -5.12 -5.66
CA ILE A 136 -1.32 -6.47 -6.14
C ILE A 136 -0.93 -7.35 -4.96
N SER A 137 -1.61 -8.48 -4.81
CA SER A 137 -1.42 -9.41 -3.70
C SER A 137 -0.66 -10.67 -4.12
N ASP A 138 -0.14 -11.40 -3.13
CA ASP A 138 0.37 -12.78 -3.25
C ASP A 138 1.55 -12.97 -4.21
N THR A 139 2.37 -11.94 -4.42
CA THR A 139 3.56 -12.03 -5.30
C THR A 139 4.72 -11.20 -4.77
N SER A 140 5.95 -11.64 -5.02
CA SER A 140 7.17 -10.82 -4.84
C SER A 140 7.55 -10.01 -6.09
N ASN A 141 6.80 -10.19 -7.17
CA ASN A 141 7.09 -9.65 -8.50
C ASN A 141 5.81 -9.04 -9.10
N PRO A 142 5.26 -7.96 -8.51
CA PRO A 142 4.02 -7.35 -8.95
C PRO A 142 4.19 -6.67 -10.33
N ASP A 143 3.18 -6.83 -11.18
CA ASP A 143 3.06 -6.19 -12.50
C ASP A 143 1.93 -5.16 -12.48
N PHE A 144 2.26 -3.92 -12.13
CA PHE A 144 1.26 -2.85 -12.01
C PHE A 144 0.70 -2.42 -13.36
N ASN A 145 1.55 -2.35 -14.40
CA ASN A 145 1.21 -1.75 -15.70
C ASN A 145 0.45 -0.40 -15.55
N HIS A 146 0.78 0.34 -14.49
CA HIS A 146 0.10 1.58 -14.13
C HIS A 146 0.59 2.70 -15.03
N LYS A 147 -0.33 3.51 -15.54
CA LYS A 147 -0.03 4.61 -16.46
C LYS A 147 -0.81 5.85 -16.07
N LYS A 148 -0.13 6.99 -15.96
CA LYS A 148 -0.77 8.28 -15.71
C LYS A 148 -0.11 9.38 -16.50
N ILE A 149 -0.93 10.22 -17.14
CA ILE A 149 -0.49 11.36 -17.94
C ILE A 149 -0.49 12.60 -17.05
N PHE A 150 0.61 13.33 -17.08
CA PHE A 150 0.78 14.62 -16.43
C PHE A 150 0.86 15.72 -17.50
N SER A 151 0.24 16.86 -17.20
CA SER A 151 0.06 17.94 -18.17
C SER A 151 0.38 19.28 -17.51
N PHE A 152 1.50 19.87 -17.91
CA PHE A 152 1.94 21.19 -17.46
C PHE A 152 1.69 22.22 -18.55
N LYS A 153 0.68 23.06 -18.32
CA LYS A 153 0.41 24.20 -19.20
C LYS A 153 1.37 25.33 -18.87
N ARG A 154 2.03 25.88 -19.89
CA ARG A 154 3.06 26.93 -19.74
C ARG A 154 4.12 26.57 -18.71
N VAL A 155 5.09 25.77 -19.14
CA VAL A 155 6.21 25.34 -18.30
C VAL A 155 6.97 26.56 -17.76
N THR A 156 7.20 26.58 -16.45
CA THR A 156 7.96 27.61 -15.72
C THR A 156 9.36 27.11 -15.39
N GLN A 157 10.26 27.99 -14.96
CA GLN A 157 11.66 27.63 -14.69
C GLN A 157 11.78 26.49 -13.67
N SER A 158 10.87 26.40 -12.71
CA SER A 158 10.85 25.33 -11.71
C SER A 158 10.53 23.95 -12.29
N VAL A 159 9.78 23.91 -13.40
CA VAL A 159 9.41 22.68 -14.13
C VAL A 159 10.43 22.37 -15.25
N VAL A 160 11.26 23.32 -15.65
CA VAL A 160 12.30 23.14 -16.68
C VAL A 160 13.66 22.78 -16.10
N ASP A 161 13.97 23.24 -14.88
CA ASP A 161 15.30 23.07 -14.28
C ASP A 161 15.65 21.58 -14.13
N PRO A 162 16.61 21.04 -14.91
CA PRO A 162 16.88 19.60 -14.94
C PRO A 162 17.47 19.11 -13.61
N ASN A 163 18.11 20.00 -12.84
CA ASN A 163 18.73 19.66 -11.56
C ASN A 163 17.73 19.63 -10.40
N LYS A 164 16.49 20.05 -10.63
CA LYS A 164 15.46 20.15 -9.58
C LYS A 164 14.30 19.18 -9.77
N GLN A 165 14.32 18.37 -10.81
CA GLN A 165 13.22 17.47 -11.12
C GLN A 165 13.58 16.02 -10.78
N SER A 166 12.99 15.53 -9.71
CA SER A 166 12.92 14.10 -9.41
C SER A 166 11.55 13.76 -8.85
N ILE A 167 11.09 12.55 -9.13
CA ILE A 167 9.93 11.95 -8.45
C ILE A 167 10.48 10.95 -7.44
N ILE A 168 9.89 10.92 -6.25
CA ILE A 168 10.11 9.84 -5.31
C ILE A 168 8.89 8.91 -5.41
N VAL A 169 9.15 7.65 -5.71
CA VAL A 169 8.15 6.59 -5.70
C VAL A 169 8.34 5.79 -4.43
N GLU A 170 7.34 5.85 -3.56
CA GLU A 170 7.31 5.12 -2.30
C GLU A 170 6.61 3.78 -2.49
N LEU A 171 7.27 2.70 -2.07
CA LEU A 171 6.69 1.36 -2.09
C LEU A 171 6.10 1.05 -0.72
N LEU A 172 4.78 0.86 -0.67
CA LEU A 172 4.03 0.55 0.53
C LEU A 172 3.47 -0.86 0.45
N LEU A 173 3.77 -1.69 1.45
CA LEU A 173 3.26 -3.06 1.51
C LEU A 173 2.51 -3.33 2.83
N MET A 174 1.54 -4.22 2.79
CA MET A 174 0.84 -4.74 3.97
C MET A 174 1.51 -6.04 4.46
N LYS A 175 1.73 -6.19 5.77
CA LYS A 175 2.34 -7.42 6.33
C LYS A 175 1.36 -8.59 6.31
N LYS A 176 1.84 -9.80 5.99
CA LYS A 176 1.04 -11.04 6.07
C LYS A 176 0.46 -11.32 7.46
N GLN A 177 1.16 -10.92 8.53
CA GLN A 177 0.67 -11.10 9.89
C GLN A 177 -0.52 -10.19 10.21
N GLN A 178 -0.47 -8.93 9.80
CA GLN A 178 -1.57 -7.97 9.96
C GLN A 178 -2.80 -8.47 9.21
N HIS A 179 -2.66 -8.88 7.94
CA HIS A 179 -3.76 -9.43 7.16
C HIS A 179 -4.44 -10.63 7.84
N ARG A 180 -3.65 -11.57 8.40
CA ARG A 180 -4.20 -12.71 9.15
C ARG A 180 -4.93 -12.28 10.43
N GLN A 181 -4.40 -11.30 11.17
CA GLN A 181 -5.06 -10.78 12.37
C GLN A 181 -6.37 -10.06 12.02
N GLN A 182 -6.37 -9.27 10.95
CA GLN A 182 -7.54 -8.59 10.44
C GLN A 182 -8.63 -9.57 10.01
N GLN A 183 -8.28 -10.60 9.24
CA GLN A 183 -9.23 -11.66 8.84
C GLN A 183 -9.86 -12.34 10.06
N ARG A 184 -9.08 -12.61 11.11
CA ARG A 184 -9.60 -13.19 12.36
C ARG A 184 -10.57 -12.25 13.08
N LEU A 185 -10.22 -10.96 13.17
CA LEU A 185 -11.09 -9.93 13.74
C LEU A 185 -12.39 -9.77 12.93
N GLU A 186 -12.30 -9.80 11.60
CA GLU A 186 -13.46 -9.73 10.71
C GLU A 186 -14.38 -10.94 10.90
N ASN A 187 -13.83 -12.15 11.00
CA ASN A 187 -14.60 -13.35 11.28
C ASN A 187 -15.35 -13.23 12.62
N ILE A 188 -14.70 -12.70 13.66
CA ILE A 188 -15.34 -12.47 14.96
C ILE A 188 -16.44 -11.41 14.87
N ARG A 189 -16.21 -10.30 14.17
CA ARG A 189 -17.25 -9.27 13.93
C ARG A 189 -18.47 -9.87 13.23
N ARG A 190 -18.27 -10.60 12.14
CA ARG A 190 -19.36 -11.29 11.40
C ARG A 190 -20.12 -12.29 12.29
N MET A 191 -19.42 -13.00 13.16
CA MET A 191 -20.06 -13.91 14.12
C MET A 191 -20.96 -13.16 15.11
N ILE A 192 -20.50 -12.01 15.62
CA ILE A 192 -21.31 -11.15 16.52
C ILE A 192 -22.55 -10.65 15.77
N ASP A 193 -22.39 -10.10 14.57
CA ASP A 193 -23.51 -9.58 13.77
C ASP A 193 -24.57 -10.67 13.47
N LEU A 194 -24.11 -11.89 13.14
CA LEU A 194 -25.00 -13.05 12.95
C LEU A 194 -25.69 -13.47 14.26
N ALA A 195 -24.96 -13.49 15.37
CA ALA A 195 -25.52 -13.82 16.68
C ALA A 195 -26.61 -12.81 17.08
N GLU A 196 -26.38 -11.51 16.89
CA GLU A 196 -27.38 -10.45 17.14
C GLU A 196 -28.60 -10.58 16.23
N THR A 197 -28.38 -10.76 14.92
CA THR A 197 -29.44 -10.94 13.92
C THR A 197 -30.35 -12.12 14.28
N HIS A 198 -29.77 -13.20 14.79
CA HIS A 198 -30.49 -14.41 15.20
C HIS A 198 -30.85 -14.45 16.69
N LYS A 199 -30.61 -13.37 17.44
CA LYS A 199 -30.87 -13.25 18.90
C LYS A 199 -30.22 -14.35 19.75
N LYS A 200 -29.05 -14.83 19.32
CA LYS A 200 -28.24 -15.81 20.04
C LYS A 200 -27.41 -15.11 21.11
N LYS A 201 -27.63 -15.50 22.37
CA LYS A 201 -26.93 -14.94 23.54
C LYS A 201 -25.72 -15.75 23.98
N LYS A 202 -25.59 -16.98 23.47
CA LYS A 202 -24.61 -17.97 23.90
C LYS A 202 -24.06 -18.70 22.69
N LEU A 203 -22.75 -18.88 22.65
CA LEU A 203 -22.05 -19.66 21.64
C LEU A 203 -21.03 -20.60 22.28
N PRO A 204 -20.80 -21.80 21.72
CA PRO A 204 -19.75 -22.69 22.17
C PRO A 204 -18.37 -22.04 22.06
N VAL A 205 -17.55 -22.16 23.11
CA VAL A 205 -16.17 -21.67 23.09
C VAL A 205 -15.35 -22.39 22.02
N SER A 206 -15.69 -23.63 21.67
CA SER A 206 -15.08 -24.36 20.54
C SER A 206 -15.30 -23.62 19.22
N LEU A 207 -16.53 -23.22 18.91
CA LEU A 207 -16.87 -22.48 17.70
C LEU A 207 -16.11 -21.14 17.63
N VAL A 208 -16.04 -20.40 18.74
CA VAL A 208 -15.31 -19.13 18.82
C VAL A 208 -13.80 -19.34 18.62
N LYS A 209 -13.22 -20.37 19.26
CA LYS A 209 -11.79 -20.71 19.11
C LYS A 209 -11.45 -21.15 17.69
N ASP A 210 -12.30 -21.98 17.09
CA ASP A 210 -12.11 -22.48 15.73
C ASP A 210 -12.20 -21.32 14.73
N LEU A 211 -13.18 -20.41 14.91
CA LEU A 211 -13.34 -19.24 14.06
C LEU A 211 -12.19 -18.23 14.19
N TYR A 212 -11.70 -18.00 15.42
CA TYR A 212 -10.55 -17.13 15.68
C TYR A 212 -9.22 -17.72 15.17
N SER A 213 -9.07 -19.04 15.18
CA SER A 213 -7.82 -19.70 14.78
C SER A 213 -7.75 -20.05 13.29
N THR A 214 -8.90 -20.13 12.62
CA THR A 214 -9.02 -20.48 11.21
C THR A 214 -8.27 -19.48 10.31
N THR A 215 -7.57 -20.02 9.32
CA THR A 215 -6.81 -19.26 8.30
C THR A 215 -7.39 -19.39 6.89
N SER A 216 -8.46 -20.16 6.71
CA SER A 216 -9.14 -20.36 5.42
C SER A 216 -10.48 -19.64 5.42
N ALA A 217 -10.74 -18.85 4.37
CA ALA A 217 -12.01 -18.16 4.21
C ALA A 217 -13.19 -19.15 4.07
N ASP A 218 -13.00 -20.25 3.34
CA ASP A 218 -14.05 -21.26 3.14
C ASP A 218 -14.45 -21.93 4.46
N VAL A 219 -13.47 -22.32 5.27
CA VAL A 219 -13.73 -22.92 6.59
C VAL A 219 -14.37 -21.90 7.53
N ALA A 220 -13.98 -20.62 7.46
CA ALA A 220 -14.61 -19.56 8.25
C ALA A 220 -16.10 -19.40 7.89
N GLU A 221 -16.45 -19.41 6.60
CA GLU A 221 -17.84 -19.36 6.14
C GLU A 221 -18.65 -20.58 6.61
N GLU A 222 -18.09 -21.79 6.55
CA GLU A 222 -18.74 -22.99 7.08
C GLU A 222 -19.01 -22.90 8.60
N LEU A 223 -18.10 -22.29 9.36
CA LEU A 223 -18.25 -22.08 10.79
C LEU A 223 -19.30 -20.99 11.08
N LEU A 224 -19.31 -19.89 10.31
CA LEU A 224 -20.30 -18.82 10.43
C LEU A 224 -21.73 -19.32 10.15
N GLN A 225 -21.91 -20.23 9.19
CA GLN A 225 -23.21 -20.86 8.93
C GLN A 225 -23.73 -21.72 10.08
N LYS A 226 -22.86 -22.15 11.00
CA LYS A 226 -23.27 -22.90 12.19
C LYS A 226 -23.81 -21.99 13.30
N VAL A 227 -23.47 -20.70 13.31
CA VAL A 227 -23.89 -19.73 14.34
C VAL A 227 -25.41 -19.71 14.56
N PRO A 228 -26.28 -19.68 13.53
CA PRO A 228 -27.73 -19.68 13.73
C PRO A 228 -28.31 -21.02 14.23
N THR A 229 -27.61 -22.14 13.96
CA THR A 229 -28.11 -23.50 14.21
C THR A 229 -27.70 -24.08 15.56
N VAL A 230 -26.79 -23.41 16.27
CA VAL A 230 -26.40 -23.78 17.64
C VAL A 230 -27.62 -23.74 18.57
N THR A 231 -27.92 -24.85 19.24
CA THR A 231 -28.93 -24.92 20.29
C THR A 231 -28.44 -24.20 21.55
N ASP A 232 -29.31 -23.46 22.24
CA ASP A 232 -28.94 -22.82 23.52
C ASP A 232 -28.67 -23.85 24.64
N ASP A 233 -29.15 -25.08 24.43
CA ASP A 233 -28.83 -26.27 25.21
C ASP A 233 -27.65 -26.99 24.53
N VAL A 234 -26.43 -26.68 24.98
CA VAL A 234 -25.22 -27.42 24.62
C VAL A 234 -24.80 -28.21 25.85
N ASP A 235 -24.48 -29.49 25.67
CA ASP A 235 -24.14 -30.46 26.71
C ASP A 235 -23.21 -29.90 27.79
N ALA A 236 -23.42 -30.35 29.03
CA ALA A 236 -22.79 -29.90 30.28
C ALA A 236 -21.24 -29.95 30.32
N GLU A 237 -20.58 -30.39 29.25
CA GLU A 237 -19.12 -30.52 29.14
C GLU A 237 -18.46 -29.43 28.27
N SER A 238 -19.21 -28.64 27.49
CA SER A 238 -18.62 -27.60 26.64
C SER A 238 -18.67 -26.21 27.29
N SER A 239 -17.53 -25.51 27.33
CA SER A 239 -17.50 -24.12 27.81
C SER A 239 -18.27 -23.19 26.87
N ILE A 240 -19.02 -22.23 27.43
CA ILE A 240 -19.89 -21.32 26.68
C ILE A 240 -19.36 -19.89 26.76
N CYS A 241 -19.38 -19.18 25.64
CA CYS A 241 -19.11 -17.75 25.52
C CYS A 241 -20.45 -16.99 25.46
N ALA A 242 -20.62 -15.98 26.30
CA ALA A 242 -21.79 -15.10 26.23
C ALA A 242 -21.48 -13.93 25.28
N VAL A 243 -22.34 -13.72 24.29
CA VAL A 243 -22.29 -12.56 23.40
C VAL A 243 -23.27 -11.55 23.98
N LEU A 244 -22.75 -10.43 24.51
CA LEU A 244 -23.52 -9.40 25.22
C LEU A 244 -24.17 -8.43 24.26
#